data_AF-A0A352S1S9-F1
#
_entry.id   AF-A0A352S1S9-F1
#
_cell.length_a   1.000
_cell.length_b   1.000
_cell.length_c   1.000
_cell.angle_alpha   90.00
_cell.angle_beta   90.00
_cell.angle_gamma   90.00
#
_symmetry.space_group_name_H-M   'P 1'
#
loop_
_entity.id
_entity.type
_entity.pdbx_description
1 polymer ?
#
loop_
_entity_poly.entity_id
_entity_poly.type
_entity_poly.pdbx_seq_one_letter_code
_entity_poly.pdbx_strand_id
1 'polypeptide(L)' 'GLHGVGVSCVNALSKWLRLTVRRDGQVNLIEFAKGEVQNRIIETVTGPDGQPVEVSPMKVIGATDKRGTEV' A
#
# COMPACT_ATOMS: atom_id res chain seq x y z
N GLY A 1 10.61 -15.47 -1.87
CA GLY A 1 9.69 -16.35 -1.14
C GLY A 1 8.72 -16.97 -2.12
N LEU A 2 8.39 -18.26 -1.98
CA LEU A 2 7.59 -19.03 -2.95
C LEU A 2 6.09 -19.08 -2.61
N HIS A 3 5.74 -18.97 -1.32
CA HIS A 3 4.36 -19.20 -0.84
C HIS A 3 3.46 -17.94 -0.85
N GLY A 4 4.00 -16.74 -1.07
CA GLY A 4 3.21 -15.51 -1.10
C GLY A 4 2.63 -15.02 0.24
N VAL A 5 2.82 -15.75 1.35
CA VAL A 5 2.22 -15.42 2.66
C VAL A 5 3.15 -14.70 3.65
N GLY A 6 4.43 -14.54 3.32
CA GLY A 6 5.42 -14.06 4.30
C GLY A 6 5.07 -12.71 4.90
N VAL A 7 4.87 -11.69 4.05
CA VAL A 7 4.58 -10.32 4.51
C VAL A 7 3.19 -10.19 5.14
N SER A 8 2.21 -10.98 4.69
CA SER A 8 0.87 -10.95 5.28
C SER A 8 0.85 -11.57 6.68
N CYS A 9 1.60 -12.64 6.93
CA CYS A 9 1.80 -13.16 8.28
C CYS A 9 2.48 -12.14 9.20
N VAL A 10 3.51 -11.42 8.71
CA VAL A 10 4.16 -10.35 9.48
C VAL A 10 3.16 -9.25 9.81
N ASN A 11 2.36 -8.80 8.84
CA ASN A 11 1.33 -7.79 9.07
C ASN A 11 0.30 -8.21 10.13
N ALA A 12 -0.25 -9.42 10.00
CA ALA A 12 -1.28 -9.94 10.89
C ALA A 12 -0.80 -10.09 12.35
N LEU A 13 0.48 -10.36 12.56
CA LEU A 13 1.07 -10.59 13.89
C LEU A 13 1.75 -9.35 14.49
N SER A 14 1.83 -8.24 13.75
CA SER A 14 2.50 -7.02 14.20
C SER A 14 1.54 -6.05 14.87
N LYS A 15 2.00 -5.33 15.90
CA LYS A 15 1.24 -4.19 16.46
C LYS A 15 1.11 -3.07 15.43
N TRP A 16 2.18 -2.81 14.68
CA TRP A 16 2.28 -1.81 13.63
C TRP A 16 3.13 -2.35 12.48
N LEU A 17 2.76 -2.00 11.26
CA LEU A 17 3.57 -2.23 10.06
C LEU A 17 3.54 -0.97 9.19
N ARG A 18 4.72 -0.49 8.79
CA ARG A 18 4.87 0.64 7.88
C ARG A 18 5.54 0.17 6.60
N LEU A 19 4.79 0.16 5.50
CA LEU A 19 5.28 -0.27 4.21
C LEU A 19 5.59 0.95 3.34
N THR A 20 6.85 1.05 2.90
CA THR A 20 7.27 2.07 1.93
C THR A 20 7.63 1.42 0.61
N VAL A 21 6.99 1.85 -0.47
CA VAL A 21 7.23 1.37 -1.84
C VAL A 21 7.81 2.51 -2.68
N ARG A 22 9.01 2.29 -3.23
CA ARG A 22 9.71 3.23 -4.10
C ARG A 22 9.67 2.70 -5.53
N ARG A 23 8.88 3.34 -6.39
CA ARG A 23 8.63 2.90 -7.76
C ARG A 23 8.17 4.09 -8.63
N ASP A 24 8.53 4.07 -9.91
CA ASP A 24 8.05 5.03 -10.91
C ASP A 24 8.26 6.49 -10.49
N GLY A 25 9.43 6.78 -9.90
CA GLY A 25 9.80 8.12 -9.46
C GLY A 25 9.17 8.56 -8.13
N GLN A 26 8.37 7.71 -7.47
CA GLN A 26 7.55 8.07 -6.32
C GLN A 26 7.78 7.16 -5.11
N VAL A 27 7.67 7.76 -3.92
CA VAL A 27 7.62 7.07 -2.63
C VAL A 27 6.15 6.96 -2.22
N ASN A 28 5.67 5.75 -2.06
CA ASN A 28 4.31 5.44 -1.61
C ASN A 28 4.37 4.84 -0.20
N LEU A 29 3.45 5.25 0.66
CA LEU A 29 3.33 4.84 2.04
C LEU A 29 1.97 4.19 2.30
N ILE A 30 1.98 3.09 3.05
CA ILE A 30 0.79 2.54 3.69
C ILE A 30 1.16 2.03 5.08
N GLU A 31 0.26 2.25 6.03
CA GLU A 31 0.46 1.90 7.44
C GLU A 31 -0.66 0.96 7.89
N PHE A 32 -0.30 0.01 8.75
CA PHE A 32 -1.23 -0.93 9.36
C PHE A 32 -1.08 -0.93 10.87
N ALA A 33 -2.19 -1.09 11.58
CA ALA A 33 -2.23 -1.34 13.02
C ALA A 33 -2.96 -2.66 13.25
N LYS A 34 -2.29 -3.65 13.85
CA LYS A 34 -2.84 -5.00 14.08
C LYS A 34 -3.46 -5.62 12.82
N GLY A 35 -2.80 -5.47 11.67
CA GLY A 35 -3.26 -5.98 10.38
C GLY A 35 -4.23 -5.06 9.60
N GLU A 36 -4.79 -4.03 10.24
CA GLU A 36 -5.79 -3.15 9.62
C GLU A 36 -5.16 -1.89 9.00
N VAL A 37 -5.59 -1.51 7.80
CA VAL A 37 -5.10 -0.32 7.08
C VAL A 37 -5.45 0.96 7.84
N GLN A 38 -4.48 1.86 7.98
CA GLN A 38 -4.64 3.16 8.63
C GLN A 38 -4.63 4.31 7.61
N ASN A 39 -5.34 5.40 7.92
CA ASN A 39 -5.38 6.62 7.10
C ASN A 39 -5.75 6.36 5.64
N ARG A 40 -6.70 5.45 5.43
CA ARG A 40 -7.13 5.00 4.11
C ARG A 40 -7.65 6.18 3.27
N ILE A 41 -7.09 6.36 2.08
CA ILE A 41 -7.61 7.28 1.06
C ILE A 41 -8.70 6.54 0.29
N ILE A 42 -9.84 7.20 0.03
CA ILE A 42 -10.92 6.67 -0.82
C ILE A 42 -11.11 7.63 -1.98
N GLU A 43 -11.06 7.10 -3.20
CA GLU A 43 -11.28 7.84 -4.44
C GLU A 43 -12.30 7.10 -5.30
N THR A 44 -13.14 7.83 -6.02
CA THR A 44 -14.04 7.25 -7.03
C THR A 44 -13.40 7.42 -8.40
N VAL A 45 -13.18 6.32 -9.10
CA VAL A 45 -12.64 6.30 -10.46
C VAL A 45 -13.62 5.62 -11.42
N THR A 46 -13.55 5.94 -12.70
CA THR A 46 -14.31 5.23 -13.73
C THR A 46 -13.71 3.84 -13.95
N GLY A 47 -14.50 2.81 -13.70
CA GLY A 47 -14.15 1.40 -13.90
C GLY A 47 -14.08 1.01 -15.37
N PRO A 48 -13.54 -0.18 -15.69
CA PRO A 48 -13.41 -0.66 -17.07
C PRO A 48 -14.74 -0.80 -17.84
N ASP A 49 -15.85 -0.94 -17.11
CA ASP A 49 -17.22 -1.01 -17.61
C ASP A 49 -17.92 0.37 -17.71
N GLY A 50 -17.18 1.45 -17.43
CA GLY A 50 -17.70 2.81 -17.41
C GLY A 50 -18.43 3.19 -16.12
N GLN A 51 -18.55 2.29 -15.13
CA GLN A 51 -19.23 2.56 -13.87
C GLN A 51 -18.29 3.13 -12.81
N PRO A 52 -18.76 3.98 -11.88
CA PRO A 52 -17.92 4.47 -10.78
C PRO A 52 -17.53 3.33 -9.83
N VAL A 53 -16.25 3.24 -9.50
CA VAL A 53 -15.69 2.26 -8.54
C VAL A 53 -14.89 3.00 -7.47
N GLU A 54 -15.11 2.65 -6.21
CA GLU A 54 -14.28 3.13 -5.10
C GLU A 54 -12.95 2.37 -5.04
N VAL A 55 -11.85 3.12 -5.02
CA VAL A 55 -10.49 2.60 -4.90
C VAL A 55 -9.80 3.21 -3.69
N SER A 56 -8.72 2.55 -3.26
CA SER A 56 -7.92 2.96 -2.12
C SER A 56 -6.44 3.03 -2.49
N PRO A 57 -6.00 4.11 -3.13
CA PRO A 57 -4.61 4.26 -3.53
C PRO A 57 -3.69 4.41 -2.30
N MET A 58 -2.42 4.04 -2.48
CA MET A 58 -1.39 4.33 -1.47
C MET A 58 -1.08 5.81 -1.44
N LYS A 59 -0.74 6.33 -0.26
CA LYS A 59 -0.38 7.75 -0.11
C LYS A 59 0.99 8.00 -0.73
N VAL A 60 1.07 8.88 -1.72
CA VAL A 60 2.34 9.39 -2.24
C VAL A 60 2.92 10.37 -1.22
N ILE A 61 4.16 10.15 -0.77
CA ILE A 61 4.84 10.98 0.24
C ILE A 61 6.04 11.77 -0.31
N GLY A 62 6.41 11.56 -1.58
CA GLY A 62 7.47 12.33 -2.23
C GLY A 62 8.01 11.66 -3.49
N ALA A 63 8.97 12.32 -4.12
CA ALA A 63 9.72 11.78 -5.27
C ALA A 63 10.91 10.94 -4.82
N THR A 64 11.37 10.02 -5.67
CA THR A 64 12.59 9.23 -5.43
C THR A 64 13.20 8.71 -6.73
N ASP A 65 14.52 8.61 -6.75
CA ASP A 65 15.33 7.91 -7.76
C ASP A 65 15.59 6.44 -7.40
N LYS A 66 15.25 6.02 -6.17
CA LYS A 66 15.45 4.67 -5.66
C LYS A 66 14.32 3.74 -6.10
N ARG A 67 14.58 2.44 -6.00
CA ARG A 67 13.59 1.38 -6.20
C ARG A 67 13.60 0.40 -5.02
N GLY A 68 12.45 -0.21 -4.76
CA GLY A 68 12.31 -1.31 -3.82
C GLY A 68 11.20 -1.12 -2.80
N THR A 69 11.09 -2.11 -1.91
CA THR A 69 10.09 -2.17 -0.86
C THR A 69 10.78 -2.29 0.50
N GLU A 70 10.33 -1.49 1.45
CA GLU A 70 10.80 -1.46 2.84
C GLU A 70 9.61 -1.76 3.76
N VAL A 71 9.78 -2.71 4.67
CA VAL A 71 8.75 -3.24 5.59
C VAL A 71 9.24 -3.11 7.02
#